data_AF-A0A7K6IR31-F1
#
_entry.id   AF-A0A7K6IR31-F1
#
_cell.length_a   1.000
_cell.length_b   1.000
_cell.length_c   1.000
_cell.angle_alpha   90.00
_cell.angle_beta   90.00
_cell.angle_gamma   90.00
#
_symmetry.space_group_name_H-M   'P 1'
#
loop_
_entity.id
_entity.type
_entity.pdbx_description
1 polymer ?
#
loop_
_entity_poly.entity_id
_entity_poly.type
_entity_poly.pdbx_seq_one_letter_code
_entity_poly.pdbx_strand_id
1 'polypeptide(L)'
;GFSYKAVIFEESGVLLPAPHRTATDWEARNCIPAGTIQQAAVSGGENSLSLKYSRGELTAVEFLQELGQECFEIANVRVPVDSFLWDLIRNEMIKQLPIMAEAAQCIRAEGLKTALLSHNLCLGDGERFLPLDQQHFDVMVESHREGMPRPNPAIYKLCLERLGVQPQESILLDSSSQNLEAAAQLGMKTVKVDDPEAALKELETHLGFPLRGFVPYTCSVRPGMEMPKDRLQKYLEDVLGAHPAAPLELRQFDHGESTRSYLVKFGGRLLVLKKEEEPPDGPSGPSVPREYRVLKALSEAGVPVPPVLALCEDRSILGTPFYLLEHCAGRIHRAVALPAVPPRRRRAWYGAMAHVLARIHSLDLGAATLQDLGEHGNYIQQQVESWTKQYRAVETHVIPAMERLIQWLPLHFPDSQKTTVVHGDFRMDHLVFHPDRPEVLAVLGWKFATLGDPMCDLANNCMSFFLPAHFSARRGLSKCDLGHLGIPTAEEYSQMYCGHVGVEHPKNWNFYLAFAFFRLAVMLQGHHHGSLAGRPAPGDSSPKDAEFVAELAWDFAIKEGFRVFENLPPTKLLARHSSTWAG
;
A
#
# COMPACT_ATOMS: atom_id res chain seq x y z
N GLY A 1 -22.61 -5.27 13.35
CA GLY A 1 -22.00 -5.99 12.21
C GLY A 1 -23.02 -6.00 11.10
N PHE A 2 -22.60 -5.72 9.87
CA PHE A 2 -23.48 -5.69 8.71
C PHE A 2 -24.12 -7.07 8.47
N SER A 3 -25.35 -7.10 7.92
CA SER A 3 -26.04 -8.36 7.56
C SER A 3 -25.35 -9.08 6.40
N TYR A 4 -24.57 -8.35 5.61
CA TYR A 4 -23.85 -8.86 4.43
C TYR A 4 -22.34 -8.85 4.70
N LYS A 5 -21.66 -9.86 4.15
CA LYS A 5 -20.21 -10.06 4.26
C LYS A 5 -19.48 -9.95 2.93
N ALA A 6 -20.19 -10.02 1.80
CA ALA A 6 -19.58 -9.93 0.49
C ALA A 6 -20.46 -9.23 -0.56
N VAL A 7 -19.80 -8.58 -1.52
CA VAL A 7 -20.44 -8.03 -2.72
C VAL A 7 -19.72 -8.58 -3.96
N ILE A 8 -20.49 -9.13 -4.88
CA ILE A 8 -20.00 -9.76 -6.11
C ILE A 8 -20.39 -8.86 -7.27
N PHE A 9 -19.39 -8.43 -8.03
CA PHE A 9 -19.55 -7.57 -9.20
C PHE A 9 -19.44 -8.41 -10.45
N GLU A 10 -20.42 -8.27 -11.33
CA GLU A 10 -20.25 -8.67 -12.70
C GLU A 10 -19.30 -7.70 -13.44
N GLU A 11 -18.59 -8.18 -14.45
CA GLU A 11 -17.65 -7.35 -15.21
C GLU A 11 -18.35 -6.43 -16.22
N SER A 12 -19.19 -6.98 -17.10
CA SER A 12 -19.81 -6.34 -18.26
C SER A 12 -21.16 -5.66 -17.96
N GLY A 13 -21.17 -4.33 -17.98
CA GLY A 13 -22.36 -3.53 -17.68
C GLY A 13 -22.50 -3.17 -16.20
N VAL A 14 -21.55 -3.59 -15.37
CA VAL A 14 -21.41 -3.12 -13.99
C VAL A 14 -20.08 -2.39 -13.80
N LEU A 15 -18.94 -3.04 -14.01
CA LEU A 15 -17.63 -2.39 -13.86
C LEU A 15 -17.10 -1.81 -15.17
N LEU A 16 -17.46 -2.44 -16.29
CA LEU A 16 -17.23 -1.95 -17.64
C LEU A 16 -18.56 -1.50 -18.25
N PRO A 17 -18.55 -0.59 -19.24
CA PRO A 17 -19.73 -0.30 -20.02
C PRO A 17 -20.34 -1.58 -20.61
N ALA A 18 -21.67 -1.62 -20.69
CA ALA A 18 -22.35 -2.78 -21.26
C ALA A 18 -22.16 -2.80 -22.80
N PRO A 19 -21.74 -3.92 -23.40
CA PRO A 19 -21.43 -3.99 -24.84
C PRO A 19 -22.57 -3.53 -25.77
N HIS A 20 -23.82 -3.65 -25.32
CA HIS A 20 -25.00 -3.23 -26.09
C HIS A 20 -25.12 -1.70 -26.23
N ARG A 21 -24.71 -0.93 -25.21
CA ARG A 21 -24.69 0.54 -25.30
C ARG A 21 -23.61 0.98 -26.28
N THR A 22 -22.43 0.37 -26.20
CA THR A 22 -21.32 0.57 -27.15
C THR A 22 -21.75 0.28 -28.59
N ALA A 23 -22.45 -0.84 -28.77
CA ALA A 23 -22.99 -1.25 -30.06
C ALA A 23 -23.96 -0.20 -30.61
N THR A 24 -24.89 0.29 -29.79
CA THR A 24 -25.87 1.32 -30.20
C THR A 24 -25.19 2.61 -30.63
N ASP A 25 -24.23 3.11 -29.84
CA ASP A 25 -23.48 4.33 -30.15
C ASP A 25 -22.57 4.16 -31.38
N TRP A 26 -22.02 2.95 -31.57
CA TRP A 26 -21.21 2.63 -32.74
C TRP A 26 -22.06 2.50 -34.01
N GLU A 27 -23.22 1.85 -33.93
CA GLU A 27 -24.19 1.72 -35.01
C GLU A 27 -24.63 3.10 -35.50
N ALA A 28 -24.98 4.00 -34.57
CA ALA A 28 -25.34 5.38 -34.88
C ALA A 28 -24.20 6.13 -35.59
N ARG A 29 -22.94 5.97 -35.12
CA ARG A 29 -21.76 6.61 -35.73
C ARG A 29 -21.43 6.06 -37.12
N ASN A 30 -21.71 4.79 -37.38
CA ASN A 30 -21.37 4.09 -38.63
C ASN A 30 -22.56 3.92 -39.58
N CYS A 31 -23.69 4.58 -39.31
CA CYS A 31 -24.91 4.50 -40.11
C CYS A 31 -25.45 3.06 -40.27
N ILE A 32 -25.27 2.21 -39.26
CA ILE A 32 -25.85 0.88 -39.19
C ILE A 32 -27.22 0.98 -38.50
N PRO A 33 -28.25 0.23 -38.94
CA PRO A 33 -29.55 0.22 -38.26
C PRO A 33 -29.41 -0.14 -36.78
N ALA A 34 -30.12 0.59 -35.92
CA ALA A 34 -30.04 0.40 -34.48
C ALA A 34 -30.47 -1.02 -34.06
N GLY A 35 -29.68 -1.65 -33.19
CA GLY A 35 -29.91 -2.99 -32.66
C GLY A 35 -29.38 -4.13 -33.52
N THR A 36 -28.75 -3.85 -34.67
CA THR A 36 -28.25 -4.88 -35.61
C THR A 36 -27.22 -5.80 -34.95
N ILE A 37 -26.21 -5.25 -34.29
CA ILE A 37 -25.13 -6.00 -33.64
C ILE A 37 -25.67 -6.80 -32.48
N GLN A 38 -26.53 -6.20 -31.66
CA GLN A 38 -27.13 -6.90 -30.52
C GLN A 38 -28.00 -8.06 -31.00
N GLN A 39 -28.84 -7.84 -32.02
CA GLN A 39 -29.70 -8.85 -32.59
C GLN A 39 -28.90 -9.98 -33.23
N ALA A 40 -27.85 -9.68 -33.99
CA ALA A 40 -26.95 -10.67 -34.58
C ALA A 40 -26.25 -11.51 -33.49
N ALA A 41 -25.83 -10.89 -32.39
CA ALA A 41 -25.11 -11.58 -31.34
C ALA A 41 -26.00 -12.56 -30.54
N VAL A 42 -27.30 -12.27 -30.41
CA VAL A 42 -28.25 -13.06 -29.61
C VAL A 42 -29.28 -13.85 -30.43
N SER A 43 -29.28 -13.71 -31.76
CA SER A 43 -30.15 -14.49 -32.66
C SER A 43 -29.88 -16.00 -32.46
N GLY A 44 -30.92 -16.83 -32.48
CA GLY A 44 -30.76 -18.30 -32.37
C GLY A 44 -30.88 -18.91 -30.97
N GLY A 45 -31.22 -18.14 -29.93
CA GLY A 45 -31.53 -18.68 -28.60
C GLY A 45 -30.34 -19.43 -27.98
N GLU A 46 -30.51 -20.72 -27.66
CA GLU A 46 -29.43 -21.58 -27.11
C GLU A 46 -28.23 -21.77 -28.04
N ASN A 47 -28.42 -21.52 -29.34
CA ASN A 47 -27.38 -21.61 -30.39
C ASN A 47 -26.88 -20.23 -30.84
N SER A 48 -27.17 -19.17 -30.08
CA SER A 48 -26.70 -17.83 -30.40
C SER A 48 -25.18 -17.72 -30.43
N LEU A 49 -24.67 -16.82 -31.28
CA LEU A 49 -23.23 -16.58 -31.44
C LEU A 49 -22.56 -16.25 -30.12
N SER A 50 -23.22 -15.43 -29.29
CA SER A 50 -22.73 -15.07 -27.95
C SER A 50 -22.59 -16.29 -27.04
N LEU A 51 -23.54 -17.23 -27.07
CA LEU A 51 -23.50 -18.42 -26.23
C LEU A 51 -22.48 -19.43 -26.74
N LYS A 52 -22.42 -19.70 -28.05
CA LYS A 52 -21.40 -20.57 -28.66
C LYS A 52 -19.99 -20.09 -28.34
N TYR A 53 -19.76 -18.79 -28.49
CA TYR A 53 -18.49 -18.18 -28.12
C TYR A 53 -18.21 -18.30 -26.61
N SER A 54 -19.19 -18.04 -25.73
CA SER A 54 -19.03 -18.17 -24.28
C SER A 54 -18.72 -19.59 -23.80
N ARG A 55 -19.13 -20.61 -24.57
CA ARG A 55 -18.85 -22.04 -24.33
C ARG A 55 -17.50 -22.48 -24.90
N GLY A 56 -16.79 -21.59 -25.60
CA GLY A 56 -15.54 -21.91 -26.29
C GLY A 56 -15.71 -22.71 -27.57
N GLU A 57 -16.92 -22.73 -28.14
CA GLU A 57 -17.22 -23.42 -29.41
C GLU A 57 -16.74 -22.63 -30.64
N LEU A 58 -16.49 -21.32 -30.49
CA LEU A 58 -15.99 -20.42 -31.53
C LEU A 58 -14.71 -19.71 -31.06
N THR A 59 -13.73 -19.58 -31.95
CA THR A 59 -12.59 -18.67 -31.76
C THR A 59 -13.02 -17.21 -31.96
N ALA A 60 -12.21 -16.24 -31.52
CA ALA A 60 -12.52 -14.82 -31.69
C ALA A 60 -12.65 -14.43 -33.17
N VAL A 61 -11.86 -15.05 -34.04
CA VAL A 61 -11.88 -14.81 -35.49
C VAL A 61 -13.17 -15.39 -36.10
N GLU A 62 -13.55 -16.61 -35.71
CA GLU A 62 -14.79 -17.25 -36.19
C GLU A 62 -16.03 -16.48 -35.71
N PHE A 63 -16.05 -16.07 -34.44
CA PHE A 63 -17.13 -15.25 -33.88
C PHE A 63 -17.32 -13.94 -34.66
N LEU A 64 -16.24 -13.22 -34.97
CA LEU A 64 -16.33 -11.97 -35.73
C LEU A 64 -16.81 -12.20 -37.16
N GLN A 65 -16.35 -13.26 -37.82
CA GLN A 65 -16.81 -13.62 -39.16
C GLN A 65 -18.30 -13.94 -39.18
N GLU A 66 -18.77 -14.79 -38.25
CA GLU A 66 -20.18 -15.16 -38.15
C GLU A 66 -21.05 -13.96 -37.73
N LEU A 67 -20.58 -13.13 -36.81
CA LEU A 67 -21.28 -11.91 -36.40
C LEU A 67 -21.43 -10.93 -37.58
N GLY A 68 -20.40 -10.77 -38.40
CA GLY A 68 -20.44 -9.92 -39.58
C GLY A 68 -21.44 -10.42 -40.63
N GLN A 69 -21.56 -11.74 -40.77
CA GLN A 69 -22.52 -12.38 -41.68
C GLN A 69 -23.96 -12.19 -41.19
N GLU A 70 -24.25 -12.46 -39.92
CA GLU A 70 -25.58 -12.25 -39.32
C GLU A 70 -25.98 -10.76 -39.35
N CYS A 71 -25.05 -9.85 -39.05
CA CYS A 71 -25.30 -8.42 -39.18
C CYS A 71 -25.66 -8.02 -40.62
N PHE A 72 -25.01 -8.63 -41.61
CA PHE A 72 -25.33 -8.40 -43.03
C PHE A 72 -26.72 -8.93 -43.38
N GLU A 73 -27.13 -10.09 -42.86
CA GLU A 73 -28.46 -10.65 -43.09
C GLU A 73 -29.57 -9.81 -42.45
N ILE A 74 -29.31 -9.21 -41.27
CA ILE A 74 -30.28 -8.37 -40.56
C ILE A 74 -30.41 -6.97 -41.19
N ALA A 75 -29.28 -6.31 -41.45
CA ALA A 75 -29.28 -4.91 -41.88
C ALA A 75 -29.20 -4.72 -43.40
N ASN A 76 -28.91 -5.80 -44.16
CA ASN A 76 -28.59 -5.74 -45.59
C ASN A 76 -27.47 -4.74 -45.94
N VAL A 77 -26.56 -4.50 -44.98
CA VAL A 77 -25.41 -3.60 -45.09
C VAL A 77 -24.20 -4.33 -44.51
N ARG A 78 -23.05 -4.21 -45.16
CA ARG A 78 -21.81 -4.84 -44.67
C ARG A 78 -21.33 -4.10 -43.42
N VAL A 79 -21.37 -4.78 -42.28
CA VAL A 79 -20.93 -4.22 -40.99
C VAL A 79 -19.43 -4.46 -40.80
N PRO A 80 -18.60 -3.41 -40.62
CA PRO A 80 -17.17 -3.55 -40.33
C PRO A 80 -16.94 -3.98 -38.87
N VAL A 81 -17.19 -5.25 -38.58
CA VAL A 81 -17.07 -5.85 -37.24
C VAL A 81 -15.68 -5.74 -36.62
N ASP A 82 -14.61 -5.72 -37.41
CA ASP A 82 -13.24 -5.50 -36.91
C ASP A 82 -13.07 -4.09 -36.34
N SER A 83 -13.71 -3.09 -36.96
CA SER A 83 -13.70 -1.71 -36.47
C SER A 83 -14.54 -1.57 -35.21
N PHE A 84 -15.65 -2.31 -35.09
CA PHE A 84 -16.44 -2.37 -33.87
C PHE A 84 -15.65 -3.02 -32.73
N LEU A 85 -15.02 -4.17 -32.96
CA LEU A 85 -14.17 -4.84 -31.98
C LEU A 85 -13.03 -3.92 -31.52
N TRP A 86 -12.38 -3.23 -32.46
CA TRP A 86 -11.30 -2.31 -32.15
C TRP A 86 -11.78 -1.11 -31.31
N ASP A 87 -12.95 -0.56 -31.58
CA ASP A 87 -13.55 0.51 -30.76
C ASP A 87 -13.99 0.01 -29.39
N LEU A 88 -14.54 -1.20 -29.29
CA LEU A 88 -14.91 -1.86 -28.03
C LEU A 88 -13.67 -2.05 -27.15
N ILE A 89 -12.57 -2.53 -27.72
CA ILE A 89 -11.29 -2.75 -27.02
C ILE A 89 -10.62 -1.41 -26.66
N ARG A 90 -10.51 -0.47 -27.61
CA ARG A 90 -9.73 0.78 -27.45
C ARG A 90 -10.46 1.85 -26.61
N ASN A 91 -11.76 2.02 -26.79
CA ASN A 91 -12.48 3.16 -26.20
C ASN A 91 -13.17 2.83 -24.87
N GLU A 92 -13.65 1.60 -24.69
CA GLU A 92 -14.55 1.28 -23.57
C GLU A 92 -14.04 0.18 -22.63
N MET A 93 -13.42 -0.89 -23.14
CA MET A 93 -12.80 -1.85 -22.24
C MET A 93 -11.71 -1.16 -21.40
N ILE A 94 -10.93 -0.22 -21.95
CA ILE A 94 -9.85 0.47 -21.21
C ILE A 94 -10.34 1.35 -20.04
N LYS A 95 -11.61 1.78 -19.99
CA LYS A 95 -12.09 2.72 -18.97
C LYS A 95 -13.18 2.12 -18.09
N GLN A 96 -12.75 1.51 -16.98
CA GLN A 96 -13.59 1.15 -15.85
C GLN A 96 -14.54 2.30 -15.47
N LEU A 97 -15.81 1.97 -15.19
CA LEU A 97 -16.81 2.92 -14.69
C LEU A 97 -16.36 3.46 -13.32
N PRO A 98 -15.94 4.74 -13.20
CA PRO A 98 -15.23 5.22 -12.00
C PRO A 98 -16.06 5.10 -10.73
N ILE A 99 -17.37 5.35 -10.82
CA ILE A 99 -18.30 5.27 -9.68
C ILE A 99 -18.45 3.83 -9.14
N MET A 100 -18.36 2.82 -10.01
CA MET A 100 -18.47 1.41 -9.61
C MET A 100 -17.13 0.88 -9.07
N ALA A 101 -16.02 1.38 -9.64
CA ALA A 101 -14.68 1.15 -9.09
C ALA A 101 -14.57 1.70 -7.66
N GLU A 102 -15.02 2.94 -7.47
CA GLU A 102 -15.04 3.61 -6.17
C GLU A 102 -15.93 2.86 -5.17
N ALA A 103 -17.10 2.39 -5.59
CA ALA A 103 -17.98 1.60 -4.74
C ALA A 103 -17.32 0.31 -4.25
N ALA A 104 -16.64 -0.43 -5.15
CA ALA A 104 -15.89 -1.63 -4.77
C ALA A 104 -14.79 -1.30 -3.73
N GLN A 105 -14.11 -0.17 -3.88
CA GLN A 105 -13.13 0.31 -2.91
C GLN A 105 -13.75 0.65 -1.55
N CYS A 106 -14.88 1.36 -1.52
CA CYS A 106 -15.65 1.65 -0.30
C CYS A 106 -16.04 0.36 0.44
N ILE A 107 -16.60 -0.62 -0.28
CA ILE A 107 -17.05 -1.90 0.28
C ILE A 107 -15.90 -2.63 0.98
N ARG A 108 -14.72 -2.68 0.34
CA ARG A 108 -13.54 -3.29 0.95
C ARG A 108 -13.02 -2.53 2.15
N ALA A 109 -13.03 -1.20 2.09
CA ALA A 109 -12.64 -0.36 3.22
C ALA A 109 -13.53 -0.60 4.45
N GLU A 110 -14.80 -0.92 4.26
CA GLU A 110 -15.71 -1.29 5.36
C GLU A 110 -15.55 -2.75 5.82
N GLY A 111 -14.59 -3.49 5.24
CA GLY A 111 -14.22 -4.84 5.64
C GLY A 111 -15.05 -5.96 5.01
N LEU A 112 -15.90 -5.65 4.02
CA LEU A 112 -16.61 -6.67 3.24
C LEU A 112 -15.70 -7.25 2.17
N LYS A 113 -15.88 -8.53 1.86
CA LYS A 113 -15.19 -9.17 0.75
C LYS A 113 -15.79 -8.74 -0.58
N THR A 114 -14.96 -8.70 -1.61
CA THR A 114 -15.39 -8.36 -2.98
C THR A 114 -14.96 -9.44 -3.95
N ALA A 115 -15.81 -9.75 -4.91
CA ALA A 115 -15.45 -10.65 -6.00
C ALA A 115 -15.80 -10.06 -7.37
N LEU A 116 -15.04 -10.48 -8.37
CA LEU A 116 -15.30 -10.22 -9.78
C LEU A 116 -15.74 -11.52 -10.45
N LEU A 117 -16.94 -11.50 -11.06
CA LEU A 117 -17.41 -12.51 -11.99
C LEU A 117 -17.23 -12.01 -13.42
N SER A 118 -16.25 -12.58 -14.12
CA SER A 118 -15.86 -12.16 -15.47
C SER A 118 -16.35 -13.14 -16.53
N HIS A 119 -16.71 -12.59 -17.69
CA HIS A 119 -17.07 -13.34 -18.91
C HIS A 119 -15.94 -13.37 -19.95
N ASN A 120 -14.76 -12.82 -19.63
CA ASN A 120 -13.82 -12.29 -20.64
C ASN A 120 -13.65 -13.12 -21.91
N LEU A 121 -13.76 -12.39 -23.03
CA LEU A 121 -13.39 -12.82 -24.36
C LEU A 121 -11.86 -12.94 -24.45
N CYS A 122 -11.34 -14.13 -24.71
CA CYS A 122 -9.93 -14.31 -25.05
C CYS A 122 -9.69 -13.70 -26.44
N LEU A 123 -9.04 -12.54 -26.48
CA LEU A 123 -8.30 -12.12 -27.66
C LEU A 123 -7.02 -12.98 -27.73
N GLY A 124 -6.70 -13.51 -28.91
CA GLY A 124 -5.67 -14.53 -29.09
C GLY A 124 -4.29 -14.19 -28.50
N ASP A 125 -3.48 -15.25 -28.32
CA ASP A 125 -2.11 -15.28 -27.77
C ASP A 125 -1.93 -15.22 -26.25
N GLY A 126 -2.95 -15.55 -25.45
CA GLY A 126 -2.80 -15.79 -24.01
C GLY A 126 -2.41 -14.56 -23.18
N GLU A 127 -2.34 -13.39 -23.80
CA GLU A 127 -2.17 -12.10 -23.14
C GLU A 127 -3.50 -11.65 -22.53
N ARG A 128 -3.45 -11.36 -21.23
CA ARG A 128 -4.60 -10.96 -20.41
C ARG A 128 -4.98 -9.51 -20.75
N PHE A 129 -6.16 -9.29 -21.32
CA PHE A 129 -6.73 -7.94 -21.37
C PHE A 129 -7.81 -7.77 -20.30
N LEU A 130 -7.36 -7.52 -19.07
CA LEU A 130 -8.22 -7.12 -17.95
C LEU A 130 -7.91 -5.66 -17.61
N PRO A 131 -8.70 -4.70 -18.09
CA PRO A 131 -8.53 -3.27 -17.82
C PRO A 131 -9.08 -2.88 -16.43
N LEU A 132 -9.06 -3.83 -15.50
CA LEU A 132 -9.54 -3.68 -14.13
C LEU A 132 -8.38 -3.85 -13.16
N ASP A 133 -8.35 -3.00 -12.15
CA ASP A 133 -7.37 -3.10 -11.10
C ASP A 133 -7.72 -4.27 -10.16
N GLN A 134 -7.06 -5.41 -10.39
CA GLN A 134 -7.29 -6.66 -9.66
C GLN A 134 -7.08 -6.51 -8.15
N GLN A 135 -6.37 -5.47 -7.69
CA GLN A 135 -6.15 -5.25 -6.27
C GLN A 135 -7.43 -4.92 -5.49
N HIS A 136 -8.55 -4.63 -6.19
CA HIS A 136 -9.85 -4.32 -5.60
C HIS A 136 -10.78 -5.52 -5.46
N PHE A 137 -10.35 -6.74 -5.78
CA PHE A 137 -11.18 -7.94 -5.63
C PHE A 137 -10.40 -9.01 -4.87
N ASP A 138 -11.04 -9.59 -3.85
CA ASP A 138 -10.45 -10.66 -3.04
C ASP A 138 -10.53 -12.01 -3.78
N VAL A 139 -11.54 -12.16 -4.64
CA VAL A 139 -11.76 -13.35 -5.46
C VAL A 139 -12.08 -12.94 -6.90
N MET A 140 -11.51 -13.65 -7.86
CA MET A 140 -11.87 -13.56 -9.26
C MET A 140 -12.31 -14.93 -9.77
N VAL A 141 -13.44 -14.98 -10.46
CA VAL A 141 -13.97 -16.19 -11.07
C VAL A 141 -14.28 -15.91 -12.54
N GLU A 142 -13.68 -16.68 -13.43
CA GLU A 142 -13.77 -16.52 -14.88
C GLU A 142 -14.56 -17.69 -15.46
N SER A 143 -15.80 -17.44 -15.92
CA SER A 143 -16.73 -18.50 -16.34
C SER A 143 -16.15 -19.45 -17.41
N HIS A 144 -15.37 -18.92 -18.36
CA HIS A 144 -14.73 -19.70 -19.42
C HIS A 144 -13.68 -20.67 -18.87
N ARG A 145 -12.82 -20.23 -17.94
CA ARG A 145 -11.75 -21.08 -17.39
C ARG A 145 -12.27 -22.21 -16.53
N GLU A 146 -13.37 -21.96 -15.83
CA GLU A 146 -14.02 -22.96 -14.99
C GLU A 146 -14.93 -23.90 -15.79
N GLY A 147 -15.13 -23.65 -17.09
CA GLY A 147 -16.01 -24.44 -17.96
C GLY A 147 -17.49 -24.34 -17.58
N MET A 148 -17.89 -23.26 -16.89
CA MET A 148 -19.22 -23.08 -16.30
C MET A 148 -19.83 -21.77 -16.82
N PRO A 149 -20.59 -21.82 -17.94
CA PRO A 149 -21.22 -20.62 -18.49
C PRO A 149 -22.33 -20.11 -17.56
N ARG A 150 -22.45 -18.79 -17.41
CA ARG A 150 -23.61 -18.20 -16.74
C ARG A 150 -24.87 -18.40 -17.60
N PRO A 151 -26.04 -18.65 -17.01
CA PRO A 151 -26.40 -18.53 -15.59
C PRO A 151 -26.26 -19.83 -14.76
N ASN A 152 -25.39 -20.78 -15.14
CA ASN A 152 -25.24 -22.05 -14.40
C ASN A 152 -25.02 -21.83 -12.89
N PRO A 153 -25.90 -22.33 -11.99
CA PRO A 153 -25.79 -22.10 -10.55
C PRO A 153 -24.44 -22.52 -9.93
N ALA A 154 -23.70 -23.43 -10.56
CA ALA A 154 -22.39 -23.88 -10.09
C ALA A 154 -21.35 -22.75 -10.02
N ILE A 155 -21.40 -21.77 -10.94
CA ILE A 155 -20.42 -20.68 -10.97
C ILE A 155 -20.56 -19.75 -9.75
N TYR A 156 -21.79 -19.47 -9.32
CA TYR A 156 -22.07 -18.66 -8.15
C TYR A 156 -21.67 -19.39 -6.87
N LYS A 157 -21.94 -20.70 -6.79
CA LYS A 157 -21.49 -21.54 -5.67
C LYS A 157 -19.97 -21.54 -5.53
N LEU A 158 -19.25 -21.70 -6.64
CA LEU A 158 -17.78 -21.64 -6.66
C LEU A 158 -17.27 -20.27 -6.18
N CYS A 159 -17.91 -19.18 -6.62
CA CYS A 159 -17.56 -17.83 -6.17
C CYS A 159 -17.78 -17.66 -4.66
N LEU A 160 -18.91 -18.13 -4.12
CA LEU A 160 -19.22 -18.09 -2.70
C LEU A 160 -18.27 -18.96 -1.86
N GLU A 161 -17.89 -20.13 -2.36
CA GLU A 161 -16.91 -21.02 -1.72
C GLU A 161 -15.54 -20.36 -1.63
N ARG A 162 -15.05 -19.77 -2.74
CA ARG A 162 -13.78 -19.02 -2.75
C ARG A 162 -13.81 -17.80 -1.83
N LEU A 163 -14.97 -17.14 -1.72
CA LEU A 163 -15.18 -16.04 -0.78
C LEU A 163 -15.33 -16.52 0.67
N GLY A 164 -15.66 -17.79 0.90
CA GLY A 164 -15.94 -18.32 2.23
C GLY A 164 -17.15 -17.66 2.91
N VAL A 165 -18.23 -17.43 2.16
CA VAL A 165 -19.47 -16.79 2.65
C VAL A 165 -20.71 -17.60 2.26
N GLN A 166 -21.78 -17.50 3.04
CA GLN A 166 -23.07 -18.11 2.69
C GLN A 166 -23.81 -17.27 1.65
N PRO A 167 -24.70 -17.86 0.83
CA PRO A 167 -25.48 -17.11 -0.17
C PRO A 167 -26.22 -15.91 0.41
N GLN A 168 -26.86 -16.08 1.58
CA GLN A 168 -27.65 -15.04 2.25
C GLN A 168 -26.82 -13.87 2.78
N GLU A 169 -25.50 -14.05 2.87
CA GLU A 169 -24.54 -13.04 3.31
C GLU A 169 -23.93 -12.27 2.13
N SER A 170 -24.41 -12.51 0.90
CA SER A 170 -23.84 -11.95 -0.32
C SER A 170 -24.85 -11.15 -1.14
N ILE A 171 -24.34 -10.12 -1.83
CA ILE A 171 -25.08 -9.34 -2.82
C ILE A 171 -24.41 -9.51 -4.20
N LEU A 172 -25.18 -9.84 -5.25
CA LEU A 172 -24.73 -9.86 -6.65
C LEU A 172 -25.24 -8.62 -7.39
N LEU A 173 -24.33 -7.92 -8.06
CA LEU A 173 -24.63 -6.88 -9.05
C LEU A 173 -24.43 -7.45 -10.45
N ASP A 174 -25.46 -7.43 -11.28
CA ASP A 174 -25.42 -7.88 -12.68
C ASP A 174 -26.39 -7.04 -13.52
N SER A 175 -26.09 -6.85 -14.80
CA SER A 175 -26.99 -6.20 -15.76
C SER A 175 -28.02 -7.19 -16.35
N SER A 176 -27.74 -8.49 -16.32
CA SER A 176 -28.58 -9.57 -16.85
C SER A 176 -29.58 -10.09 -15.83
N SER A 177 -30.88 -9.96 -16.14
CA SER A 177 -31.95 -10.49 -15.27
C SER A 177 -31.91 -12.01 -15.11
N GLN A 178 -31.51 -12.75 -16.15
CA GLN A 178 -31.39 -14.21 -16.08
C GLN A 178 -30.32 -14.67 -15.09
N ASN A 179 -29.20 -13.93 -15.03
CA ASN A 179 -28.12 -14.22 -14.07
C ASN A 179 -28.59 -13.94 -12.63
N LEU A 180 -29.29 -12.83 -12.42
CA LEU A 180 -29.84 -12.47 -11.12
C LEU A 180 -30.90 -13.47 -10.65
N GLU A 181 -31.77 -13.96 -11.53
CA GLU A 181 -32.76 -14.98 -11.16
C GLU A 181 -32.08 -16.27 -10.67
N ALA A 182 -31.05 -16.75 -11.37
CA ALA A 182 -30.29 -17.93 -10.97
C ALA A 182 -29.56 -17.73 -9.62
N ALA A 183 -28.99 -16.55 -9.37
CA ALA A 183 -28.36 -16.22 -8.10
C ALA A 183 -29.38 -16.09 -6.96
N ALA A 184 -30.55 -15.50 -7.22
CA ALA A 184 -31.62 -15.37 -6.24
C ALA A 184 -32.18 -16.74 -5.82
N GLN A 185 -32.26 -17.71 -6.74
CA GLN A 185 -32.64 -19.10 -6.41
C GLN A 185 -31.66 -19.78 -5.44
N LEU A 186 -30.40 -19.32 -5.39
CA LEU A 186 -29.41 -19.78 -4.40
C LEU A 186 -29.54 -19.07 -3.04
N GLY A 187 -30.42 -18.08 -2.92
CA GLY A 187 -30.62 -17.29 -1.71
C GLY A 187 -29.72 -16.05 -1.62
N MET A 188 -29.07 -15.66 -2.72
CA MET A 188 -28.28 -14.42 -2.79
C MET A 188 -29.19 -13.21 -2.91
N LYS A 189 -28.79 -12.08 -2.32
CA LYS A 189 -29.43 -10.80 -2.61
C LYS A 189 -28.95 -10.30 -3.98
N THR A 190 -29.84 -9.74 -4.78
CA THR A 190 -29.52 -9.28 -6.14
C THR A 190 -29.84 -7.80 -6.29
N VAL A 191 -29.02 -7.10 -7.07
CA VAL A 191 -29.20 -5.70 -7.48
C VAL A 191 -29.00 -5.64 -8.99
N LYS A 192 -30.01 -5.16 -9.72
CA LYS A 192 -29.94 -5.04 -11.18
C LYS A 192 -29.30 -3.73 -11.58
N VAL A 193 -28.29 -3.79 -12.44
CA VAL A 193 -27.58 -2.59 -12.91
C VAL A 193 -28.07 -2.19 -14.30
N ASP A 194 -29.18 -1.44 -14.32
CA ASP A 194 -29.66 -0.73 -15.52
C ASP A 194 -29.05 0.69 -15.60
N ASP A 195 -28.97 1.35 -14.44
CA ASP A 195 -28.33 2.63 -14.21
C ASP A 195 -27.37 2.51 -13.02
N PRO A 196 -26.07 2.79 -13.19
CA PRO A 196 -25.09 2.68 -12.12
C PRO A 196 -25.42 3.50 -10.87
N GLU A 197 -25.97 4.72 -11.03
CA GLU A 197 -26.25 5.57 -9.89
C GLU A 197 -27.43 5.07 -9.05
N ALA A 198 -28.50 4.63 -9.70
CA ALA A 198 -29.64 4.01 -9.04
C ALA A 198 -29.25 2.70 -8.33
N ALA A 199 -28.47 1.85 -9.00
CA ALA A 199 -27.98 0.60 -8.42
C ALA A 199 -27.11 0.84 -7.18
N LEU A 200 -26.25 1.85 -7.19
CA LEU A 200 -25.44 2.22 -6.03
C LEU A 200 -26.30 2.71 -4.85
N LYS A 201 -27.36 3.49 -5.09
CA LYS A 201 -28.29 3.91 -4.02
C LYS A 201 -29.03 2.73 -3.39
N GLU A 202 -29.46 1.76 -4.22
CA GLU A 202 -30.05 0.52 -3.72
C GLU A 202 -29.04 -0.26 -2.88
N LEU A 203 -27.81 -0.38 -3.35
CA LEU A 203 -26.74 -1.08 -2.65
C LEU A 203 -26.37 -0.39 -1.31
N GLU A 204 -26.27 0.95 -1.30
CA GLU A 204 -26.07 1.76 -0.08
C GLU A 204 -27.16 1.48 0.97
N THR A 205 -28.42 1.30 0.53
CA THR A 205 -29.55 0.98 1.41
C THR A 205 -29.39 -0.40 2.05
N HIS A 206 -28.87 -1.38 1.31
CA HIS A 206 -28.61 -2.73 1.83
C HIS A 206 -27.38 -2.79 2.75
N LEU A 207 -26.35 -2.02 2.44
CA LEU A 207 -25.08 -2.04 3.16
C LEU A 207 -25.08 -1.12 4.39
N GLY A 208 -25.87 -0.04 4.38
CA GLY A 208 -25.98 0.90 5.49
C GLY A 208 -24.81 1.90 5.59
N PHE A 209 -24.05 2.09 4.51
CA PHE A 209 -22.97 3.08 4.42
C PHE A 209 -22.85 3.63 2.99
N PRO A 210 -22.33 4.87 2.81
CA PRO A 210 -22.19 5.49 1.50
C PRO A 210 -21.11 4.77 0.65
N LEU A 211 -21.36 4.68 -0.65
CA LEU A 211 -20.45 4.07 -1.64
C LEU A 211 -19.72 5.11 -2.50
N ARG A 212 -19.79 6.37 -2.10
CA ARG A 212 -19.13 7.51 -2.75
C ARG A 212 -18.28 8.29 -1.74
N GLY A 213 -17.27 9.00 -2.23
CA GLY A 213 -16.34 9.76 -1.40
C GLY A 213 -15.28 8.86 -0.77
N PHE A 214 -14.88 7.80 -1.46
CA PHE A 214 -13.80 6.93 -1.01
C PHE A 214 -12.54 7.74 -0.80
N VAL A 215 -11.93 7.57 0.37
CA VAL A 215 -10.56 8.05 0.59
C VAL A 215 -9.68 6.82 0.79
N PRO A 216 -8.66 6.62 -0.06
CA PRO A 216 -7.74 5.50 0.05
C PRO A 216 -7.21 5.34 1.47
N TYR A 217 -7.07 4.08 1.89
CA TYR A 217 -6.50 3.72 3.19
C TYR A 217 -7.35 4.13 4.40
N THR A 218 -8.67 4.28 4.23
CA THR A 218 -9.58 4.62 5.33
C THR A 218 -10.76 3.67 5.44
N CYS A 219 -11.15 3.35 6.67
CA CYS A 219 -12.32 2.56 7.03
C CYS A 219 -13.22 3.33 8.01
N SER A 220 -14.40 2.78 8.32
CA SER A 220 -15.17 3.24 9.48
C SER A 220 -14.33 3.17 10.76
N VAL A 221 -14.59 4.12 11.67
CA VAL A 221 -13.96 4.14 12.99
C VAL A 221 -14.25 2.83 13.71
N ARG A 222 -13.19 2.14 14.14
CA ARG A 222 -13.27 0.85 14.83
C ARG A 222 -14.05 1.00 16.15
N PRO A 223 -14.79 -0.04 16.58
CA PRO A 223 -15.49 -0.04 17.86
C PRO A 223 -14.53 0.23 19.04
N GLY A 224 -14.93 1.08 19.97
CA GLY A 224 -14.12 1.50 21.12
C GLY A 224 -13.09 2.59 20.81
N MET A 225 -13.08 3.10 19.58
CA MET A 225 -12.21 4.19 19.13
C MET A 225 -13.00 5.43 18.69
N GLU A 226 -14.28 5.50 19.07
CA GLU A 226 -15.17 6.60 18.77
C GLU A 226 -14.68 7.90 19.42
N MET A 227 -14.99 9.03 18.77
CA MET A 227 -14.58 10.35 19.23
C MET A 227 -15.80 11.26 19.42
N PRO A 228 -15.75 12.19 20.39
CA PRO A 228 -16.82 13.15 20.60
C PRO A 228 -16.87 14.16 19.44
N LYS A 229 -17.68 13.84 18.42
CA LYS A 229 -17.79 14.60 17.16
C LYS A 229 -18.17 16.07 17.40
N ASP A 230 -19.09 16.35 18.33
CA ASP A 230 -19.54 17.72 18.60
C ASP A 230 -18.42 18.62 19.15
N ARG A 231 -17.58 18.09 20.05
CA ARG A 231 -16.44 18.82 20.60
C ARG A 231 -15.38 19.06 19.54
N LEU A 232 -15.10 18.04 18.72
CA LEU A 232 -14.18 18.16 17.60
C LEU A 232 -14.67 19.17 16.58
N GLN A 233 -15.96 19.14 16.23
CA GLN A 233 -16.55 20.06 15.28
C GLN A 233 -16.39 21.51 15.74
N LYS A 234 -16.77 21.82 16.99
CA LYS A 234 -16.60 23.16 17.55
C LYS A 234 -15.13 23.63 17.52
N TYR A 235 -14.21 22.74 17.89
CA TYR A 235 -12.78 23.03 17.81
C TYR A 235 -12.32 23.34 16.37
N LEU A 236 -12.82 22.60 15.37
CA LEU A 236 -12.50 22.84 13.95
C LEU A 236 -13.11 24.15 13.42
N GLU A 237 -14.31 24.52 13.89
CA GLU A 237 -14.94 25.80 13.57
C GLU A 237 -14.04 26.96 14.02
N ASP A 238 -13.53 26.89 15.24
CA ASP A 238 -12.62 27.89 15.81
C ASP A 238 -11.28 27.94 15.08
N VAL A 239 -10.65 26.77 14.83
CA VAL A 239 -9.31 26.70 14.22
C VAL A 239 -9.30 27.08 12.75
N LEU A 240 -10.34 26.69 12.00
CA LEU A 240 -10.40 26.93 10.56
C LEU A 240 -11.21 28.19 10.19
N GLY A 241 -11.90 28.80 11.16
CA GLY A 241 -12.77 29.96 10.94
C GLY A 241 -13.96 29.66 10.01
N ALA A 242 -14.44 28.41 9.99
CA ALA A 242 -15.44 27.94 9.04
C ALA A 242 -16.60 27.21 9.76
N HIS A 243 -17.84 27.52 9.36
CA HIS A 243 -19.06 26.94 9.95
C HIS A 243 -19.87 26.22 8.86
N PRO A 244 -19.44 25.03 8.42
CA PRO A 244 -20.11 24.30 7.37
C PRO A 244 -21.49 23.79 7.83
N ALA A 245 -22.47 23.81 6.92
CA ALA A 245 -23.80 23.27 7.19
C ALA A 245 -23.83 21.73 7.26
N ALA A 246 -22.89 21.07 6.57
CA ALA A 246 -22.76 19.62 6.59
C ALA A 246 -22.01 19.16 7.87
N PRO A 247 -22.45 18.05 8.50
CA PRO A 247 -21.80 17.53 9.69
C PRO A 247 -20.38 17.02 9.37
N LEU A 248 -19.52 17.01 10.39
CA LEU A 248 -18.21 16.38 10.33
C LEU A 248 -18.33 14.88 10.00
N GLU A 249 -17.65 14.44 8.94
CA GLU A 249 -17.46 13.02 8.65
C GLU A 249 -16.09 12.59 9.17
N LEU A 250 -16.07 11.41 9.80
CA LEU A 250 -14.89 10.86 10.46
C LEU A 250 -14.67 9.43 9.99
N ARG A 251 -13.48 9.17 9.46
CA ARG A 251 -12.99 7.84 9.09
C ARG A 251 -11.67 7.57 9.80
N GLN A 252 -11.30 6.30 9.93
CA GLN A 252 -10.03 5.90 10.53
C GLN A 252 -9.11 5.37 9.44
N PHE A 253 -7.80 5.64 9.54
CA PHE A 253 -6.86 4.99 8.62
C PHE A 253 -6.77 3.48 8.95
N ASP A 254 -6.92 2.65 7.94
CA ASP A 254 -6.98 1.18 8.07
C ASP A 254 -5.59 0.54 8.07
N HIS A 255 -4.52 1.34 7.94
CA HIS A 255 -3.14 0.87 7.81
C HIS A 255 -2.16 1.58 8.75
N GLY A 256 -1.08 0.87 9.09
CA GLY A 256 0.02 1.34 9.94
C GLY A 256 -0.15 1.01 11.43
N GLU A 257 0.93 1.19 12.18
CA GLU A 257 0.94 1.12 13.65
C GLU A 257 0.00 2.17 14.28
N SER A 258 -0.35 3.22 13.53
CA SER A 258 -1.19 4.31 14.00
C SER A 258 -2.67 3.99 13.91
N THR A 259 -3.15 3.10 14.78
CA THR A 259 -4.60 2.97 15.02
C THR A 259 -5.24 4.33 15.38
N ARG A 260 -4.47 5.32 15.84
CA ARG A 260 -4.92 6.64 16.30
C ARG A 260 -4.87 7.77 15.25
N SER A 261 -4.71 7.43 13.98
CA SER A 261 -4.81 8.38 12.86
C SER A 261 -6.19 8.32 12.23
N TYR A 262 -6.81 9.49 12.06
CA TYR A 262 -8.17 9.64 11.56
C TYR A 262 -8.21 10.62 10.39
N LEU A 263 -9.03 10.30 9.39
CA LEU A 263 -9.39 11.24 8.36
C LEU A 263 -10.63 12.01 8.83
N VAL A 264 -10.56 13.33 8.79
CA VAL A 264 -11.66 14.22 9.11
C VAL A 264 -12.04 15.01 7.86
N LYS A 265 -13.29 14.89 7.44
CA LYS A 265 -13.85 15.72 6.37
C LYS A 265 -14.72 16.79 6.99
N PHE A 266 -14.36 18.05 6.76
CA PHE A 266 -15.01 19.19 7.39
C PHE A 266 -14.97 20.40 6.46
N GLY A 267 -16.15 20.93 6.11
CA GLY A 267 -16.27 22.10 5.23
C GLY A 267 -15.63 21.94 3.85
N GLY A 268 -15.70 20.74 3.27
CA GLY A 268 -15.07 20.42 1.97
C GLY A 268 -13.56 20.17 2.05
N ARG A 269 -12.93 20.36 3.22
CA ARG A 269 -11.51 20.04 3.45
C ARG A 269 -11.36 18.61 3.95
N LEU A 270 -10.28 17.97 3.55
CA LEU A 270 -9.83 16.69 4.08
C LEU A 270 -8.63 16.94 4.99
N LEU A 271 -8.74 16.50 6.24
CA LEU A 271 -7.74 16.70 7.29
C LEU A 271 -7.32 15.34 7.85
N VAL A 272 -6.10 15.28 8.37
CA VAL A 272 -5.60 14.13 9.13
C VAL A 272 -5.46 14.55 10.58
N LEU A 273 -6.13 13.83 11.47
CA LEU A 273 -6.06 14.00 12.91
C LEU A 273 -5.27 12.84 13.50
N LYS A 274 -4.18 13.14 14.21
CA LYS A 274 -3.42 12.11 14.95
C LYS A 274 -3.53 12.36 16.45
N LYS A 275 -4.08 11.39 17.17
CA LYS A 275 -4.18 11.41 18.64
C LYS A 275 -2.97 10.77 19.30
N GLU A 276 -2.68 11.23 20.50
CA GLU A 276 -1.67 10.61 21.37
C GLU A 276 -2.12 9.23 21.85
N GLU A 277 -1.15 8.33 22.01
CA GLU A 277 -1.36 6.97 22.50
C GLU A 277 -1.52 6.95 24.03
N GLU A 278 -2.46 6.14 24.52
CA GLU A 278 -2.67 5.92 25.96
C GLU A 278 -2.65 4.41 26.31
N PRO A 279 -1.82 3.99 27.28
CA PRO A 279 -0.80 4.80 27.96
C PRO A 279 0.31 5.24 26.98
N PRO A 280 1.05 6.33 27.27
CA PRO A 280 2.17 6.76 26.46
C PRO A 280 3.20 5.63 26.27
N ASP A 281 3.94 5.66 25.17
CA ASP A 281 5.02 4.72 24.80
C ASP A 281 6.24 4.80 25.75
N GLY A 282 6.01 4.52 27.03
CA GLY A 282 6.95 4.71 28.12
C GLY A 282 7.23 6.18 28.46
N PRO A 283 8.04 6.43 29.51
CA PRO A 283 8.37 7.79 29.99
C PRO A 283 9.20 8.64 29.02
N SER A 284 9.77 8.03 27.96
CA SER A 284 10.59 8.69 26.94
C SER A 284 10.03 8.52 25.51
N GLY A 285 8.82 7.98 25.37
CA GLY A 285 8.19 7.78 24.06
C GLY A 285 7.92 9.11 23.34
N PRO A 286 7.93 9.13 22.00
CA PRO A 286 7.68 10.35 21.25
C PRO A 286 6.23 10.81 21.44
N SER A 287 6.07 12.01 22.03
CA SER A 287 4.76 12.62 22.25
C SER A 287 4.23 13.33 21.00
N VAL A 288 2.91 13.44 20.88
CA VAL A 288 2.25 14.16 19.78
C VAL A 288 2.70 15.61 19.66
N PRO A 289 2.86 16.39 20.76
CA PRO A 289 3.42 17.73 20.69
C PRO A 289 4.84 17.79 20.13
N ARG A 290 5.69 16.80 20.43
CA ARG A 290 7.05 16.74 19.88
C ARG A 290 7.02 16.49 18.37
N GLU A 291 6.24 15.51 17.91
CA GLU A 291 6.09 15.22 16.49
C GLU A 291 5.50 16.43 15.72
N TYR A 292 4.52 17.12 16.29
CA TYR A 292 3.97 18.34 15.71
C TYR A 292 5.04 19.43 15.49
N ARG A 293 5.89 19.69 16.49
CA ARG A 293 6.98 20.68 16.38
C ARG A 293 7.98 20.30 15.28
N VAL A 294 8.35 19.02 15.21
CA VAL A 294 9.21 18.49 14.14
C VAL A 294 8.58 18.74 12.78
N LEU A 295 7.32 18.32 12.58
CA LEU A 295 6.61 18.50 11.31
C LEU A 295 6.51 19.98 10.91
N LYS A 296 6.20 20.86 11.86
CA LYS A 296 6.07 22.29 11.60
C LYS A 296 7.40 22.88 11.11
N ALA A 297 8.49 22.62 11.83
CA ALA A 297 9.82 23.10 11.47
C ALA A 297 10.31 22.52 10.13
N LEU A 298 10.03 21.25 9.83
CA LEU A 298 10.35 20.64 8.53
C LEU A 298 9.56 21.26 7.39
N SER A 299 8.27 21.55 7.62
CA SER A 299 7.40 22.23 6.65
C SER A 299 7.93 23.64 6.33
N GLU A 300 8.31 24.41 7.36
CA GLU A 300 8.92 25.74 7.22
C GLU A 300 10.28 25.69 6.53
N ALA A 301 11.06 24.62 6.74
CA ALA A 301 12.33 24.36 6.07
C ALA A 301 12.19 23.82 4.63
N GLY A 302 10.96 23.67 4.12
CA GLY A 302 10.67 23.25 2.74
C GLY A 302 10.80 21.76 2.48
N VAL A 303 10.88 20.92 3.51
CA VAL A 303 10.75 19.47 3.37
C VAL A 303 9.30 19.14 2.97
N PRO A 304 9.08 18.24 1.99
CA PRO A 304 7.73 17.81 1.65
C PRO A 304 7.16 16.97 2.80
N VAL A 305 6.48 17.62 3.73
CA VAL A 305 5.65 17.02 4.79
C VAL A 305 4.22 17.54 4.62
N PRO A 306 3.20 16.84 5.16
CA PRO A 306 1.84 17.35 5.07
C PRO A 306 1.72 18.73 5.74
N PRO A 307 0.95 19.67 5.17
CA PRO A 307 0.75 20.98 5.78
C PRO A 307 0.23 20.86 7.21
N VAL A 308 0.95 21.50 8.14
CA VAL A 308 0.67 21.42 9.57
C VAL A 308 -0.30 22.53 9.95
N LEU A 309 -1.44 22.19 10.57
CA LEU A 309 -2.50 23.16 10.84
C LEU A 309 -2.54 23.61 12.31
N ALA A 310 -2.70 22.67 13.23
CA ALA A 310 -2.89 23.01 14.64
C ALA A 310 -2.52 21.86 15.58
N LEU A 311 -2.11 22.21 16.80
CA LEU A 311 -1.91 21.31 17.93
C LEU A 311 -2.92 21.66 19.02
N CYS A 312 -3.64 20.67 19.51
CA CYS A 312 -4.52 20.77 20.68
C CYS A 312 -3.92 19.97 21.83
N GLU A 313 -3.49 20.66 22.89
CA GLU A 313 -3.04 20.03 24.14
C GLU A 313 -4.18 19.95 25.19
N ASP A 314 -5.33 20.58 24.91
CA ASP A 314 -6.50 20.51 25.79
C ASP A 314 -7.16 19.13 25.70
N ARG A 315 -6.95 18.33 26.75
CA ARG A 315 -7.54 17.00 26.93
C ARG A 315 -9.06 17.03 27.06
N SER A 316 -9.68 18.18 27.36
CA SER A 316 -11.14 18.28 27.46
C SER A 316 -11.85 18.01 26.12
N ILE A 317 -11.15 18.20 24.99
CA ILE A 317 -11.71 18.04 23.65
C ILE A 317 -11.85 16.56 23.29
N LEU A 318 -10.74 15.80 23.24
CA LEU A 318 -10.72 14.39 22.79
C LEU A 318 -10.18 13.38 23.82
N GLY A 319 -9.94 13.80 25.05
CA GLY A 319 -9.32 12.99 26.11
C GLY A 319 -7.79 12.99 26.08
N THR A 320 -7.20 13.12 24.89
CA THR A 320 -5.75 13.16 24.68
C THR A 320 -5.34 14.32 23.78
N PRO A 321 -4.08 14.80 23.87
CA PRO A 321 -3.53 15.72 22.88
C PRO A 321 -3.60 15.15 21.47
N PHE A 322 -3.78 16.03 20.50
CA PHE A 322 -3.81 15.68 19.08
C PHE A 322 -3.33 16.83 18.22
N TYR A 323 -2.87 16.54 17.00
CA TYR A 323 -2.63 17.56 16.00
C TYR A 323 -3.43 17.30 14.72
N LEU A 324 -3.56 18.35 13.92
CA LEU A 324 -4.22 18.37 12.62
C LEU A 324 -3.23 18.69 11.51
N LEU A 325 -3.30 17.92 10.45
CA LEU A 325 -2.60 18.15 9.18
C LEU A 325 -3.64 18.27 8.05
N GLU A 326 -3.26 18.89 6.93
CA GLU A 326 -4.01 18.70 5.69
C GLU A 326 -3.76 17.31 5.11
N HIS A 327 -4.79 16.72 4.51
CA HIS A 327 -4.65 15.45 3.81
C HIS A 327 -3.91 15.64 2.48
N CYS A 328 -2.74 15.03 2.35
CA CYS A 328 -2.01 14.97 1.09
C CYS A 328 -2.58 13.87 0.18
N ALA A 329 -3.33 14.27 -0.85
CA ALA A 329 -3.86 13.34 -1.84
C ALA A 329 -2.73 12.78 -2.73
N GLY A 330 -2.40 11.51 -2.53
CA GLY A 330 -1.39 10.79 -3.32
C GLY A 330 -1.44 9.29 -3.11
N ARG A 331 -0.41 8.59 -3.60
CA ARG A 331 -0.32 7.13 -3.58
C ARG A 331 0.79 6.67 -2.63
N ILE A 332 0.47 5.73 -1.75
CA ILE A 332 1.43 5.07 -0.87
C ILE A 332 1.73 3.67 -1.41
N HIS A 333 3.02 3.36 -1.59
CA HIS A 333 3.47 2.07 -2.08
C HIS A 333 3.93 1.16 -0.93
N ARG A 334 3.11 0.17 -0.57
CA ARG A 334 3.44 -0.78 0.52
C ARG A 334 4.50 -1.81 0.13
N ALA A 335 4.40 -2.32 -1.09
CA ALA A 335 5.36 -3.27 -1.60
C ALA A 335 6.53 -2.51 -2.22
N VAL A 336 7.73 -2.74 -1.69
CA VAL A 336 8.99 -2.22 -2.25
C VAL A 336 9.26 -2.69 -3.68
N ALA A 337 8.58 -3.76 -4.14
CA ALA A 337 8.60 -4.22 -5.53
C ALA A 337 7.80 -3.32 -6.51
N LEU A 338 7.03 -2.35 -6.01
CA LEU A 338 6.20 -1.41 -6.78
C LEU A 338 5.38 -2.09 -7.91
N PRO A 339 4.53 -3.08 -7.59
CA PRO A 339 3.81 -3.86 -8.62
C PRO A 339 2.91 -2.98 -9.51
N ALA A 340 2.33 -1.90 -8.96
CA ALA A 340 1.51 -0.94 -9.69
C ALA A 340 2.30 0.02 -10.61
N VAL A 341 3.63 -0.03 -10.60
CA VAL A 341 4.51 0.79 -11.45
C VAL A 341 5.17 -0.12 -12.48
N PRO A 342 5.14 0.22 -13.79
CA PRO A 342 5.82 -0.57 -14.82
C PRO A 342 7.34 -0.68 -14.54
N PRO A 343 7.97 -1.86 -14.73
CA PRO A 343 9.39 -2.08 -14.41
C PRO A 343 10.34 -0.97 -14.90
N ARG A 344 10.21 -0.55 -16.16
CA ARG A 344 11.01 0.52 -16.78
C ARG A 344 10.97 1.88 -16.06
N ARG A 345 9.96 2.11 -15.23
CA ARG A 345 9.77 3.36 -14.47
C ARG A 345 10.24 3.26 -13.02
N ARG A 346 10.38 2.05 -12.44
CA ARG A 346 10.60 1.86 -11.00
C ARG A 346 11.87 2.50 -10.49
N ARG A 347 12.96 2.49 -11.26
CA ARG A 347 14.21 3.18 -10.91
C ARG A 347 14.00 4.68 -10.62
N ALA A 348 13.08 5.35 -11.32
CA ALA A 348 12.79 6.76 -11.07
C ALA A 348 12.08 6.98 -9.72
N TRP A 349 11.21 6.06 -9.28
CA TRP A 349 10.57 6.11 -7.96
C TRP A 349 11.61 5.96 -6.83
N TYR A 350 12.56 5.03 -7.00
CA TYR A 350 13.69 4.91 -6.08
C TYR A 350 14.58 6.16 -6.10
N GLY A 351 14.81 6.76 -7.27
CA GLY A 351 15.52 8.04 -7.37
C GLY A 351 14.82 9.18 -6.62
N ALA A 352 13.49 9.28 -6.73
CA ALA A 352 12.71 10.26 -5.98
C ALA A 352 12.78 10.04 -4.45
N MET A 353 12.75 8.78 -4.02
CA MET A 353 12.96 8.40 -2.62
C MET A 353 14.36 8.79 -2.10
N ALA A 354 15.42 8.49 -2.87
CA ALA A 354 16.78 8.89 -2.53
C ALA A 354 16.93 10.42 -2.47
N HIS A 355 16.30 11.12 -3.41
CA HIS A 355 16.35 12.58 -3.50
C HIS A 355 15.70 13.25 -2.29
N VAL A 356 14.50 12.81 -1.87
CA VAL A 356 13.85 13.40 -0.69
C VAL A 356 14.60 13.11 0.60
N LEU A 357 15.18 11.91 0.75
CA LEU A 357 16.03 11.57 1.90
C LEU A 357 17.28 12.46 1.95
N ALA A 358 17.93 12.67 0.79
CA ALA A 358 19.06 13.59 0.67
C ALA A 358 18.68 15.02 1.04
N ARG A 359 17.50 15.50 0.64
CA ARG A 359 17.00 16.83 1.03
C ARG A 359 16.82 16.97 2.53
N ILE A 360 16.25 15.96 3.20
CA ILE A 360 16.11 15.95 4.67
C ILE A 360 17.48 16.04 5.35
N HIS A 361 18.44 15.25 4.88
CA HIS A 361 19.79 15.21 5.46
C HIS A 361 20.65 16.44 5.13
N SER A 362 20.22 17.28 4.18
CA SER A 362 20.93 18.50 3.77
C SER A 362 20.35 19.78 4.38
N LEU A 363 19.39 19.68 5.31
CA LEU A 363 18.79 20.84 5.97
C LEU A 363 19.81 21.59 6.84
N ASP A 364 19.70 22.91 6.83
CA ASP A 364 20.36 23.76 7.82
C ASP A 364 19.58 23.72 9.14
N LEU A 365 20.16 23.06 10.14
CA LEU A 365 19.56 22.90 11.47
C LEU A 365 19.28 24.23 12.17
N GLY A 366 20.14 25.24 11.96
CA GLY A 366 20.00 26.55 12.58
C GLY A 366 18.86 27.34 11.95
N ALA A 367 18.79 27.36 10.63
CA ALA A 367 17.70 28.01 9.90
C ALA A 367 16.34 27.33 10.18
N ALA A 368 16.33 26.01 10.38
CA ALA A 368 15.10 25.24 10.61
C ALA A 368 14.62 25.23 12.07
N THR A 369 15.32 25.87 13.02
CA THR A 369 15.02 25.77 14.47
C THR A 369 14.97 24.32 15.00
N LEU A 370 15.76 23.43 14.41
CA LEU A 370 15.78 21.99 14.72
C LEU A 370 16.95 21.56 15.63
N GLN A 371 17.73 22.51 16.13
CA GLN A 371 18.90 22.23 16.97
C GLN A 371 18.53 21.53 18.28
N ASP A 372 17.32 21.79 18.81
CA ASP A 372 16.87 21.23 20.08
C ASP A 372 16.21 19.83 19.93
N LEU A 373 16.27 19.20 18.75
CA LEU A 373 15.63 17.89 18.52
C LEU A 373 16.31 16.72 19.24
N GLY A 374 17.57 16.86 19.62
CA GLY A 374 18.37 15.82 20.28
C GLY A 374 19.76 16.30 20.66
N GLU A 375 20.53 15.41 21.29
CA GLU A 375 21.92 15.69 21.63
C GLU A 375 22.80 15.70 20.36
N HIS A 376 23.84 16.52 20.38
CA HIS A 376 24.78 16.66 19.26
C HIS A 376 25.97 15.73 19.43
N GLY A 377 26.33 15.03 18.34
CA GLY A 377 27.47 14.11 18.32
C GLY A 377 27.21 12.80 19.07
N ASN A 378 28.10 11.82 18.86
CA ASN A 378 28.05 10.49 19.48
C ASN A 378 26.72 9.71 19.32
N TYR A 379 25.93 10.06 18.31
CA TYR A 379 24.61 9.48 18.07
C TYR A 379 24.66 7.94 18.00
N ILE A 380 25.59 7.39 17.22
CA ILE A 380 25.69 5.94 17.03
C ILE A 380 26.01 5.24 18.35
N GLN A 381 26.92 5.79 19.15
CA GLN A 381 27.31 5.25 20.46
C GLN A 381 26.12 5.20 21.40
N GLN A 382 25.42 6.33 21.56
CA GLN A 382 24.24 6.44 22.41
C GLN A 382 23.14 5.47 21.97
N GLN A 383 22.93 5.33 20.65
CA GLN A 383 21.97 4.37 20.13
C GLN A 383 22.38 2.94 20.43
N VAL A 384 23.64 2.54 20.21
CA VAL A 384 24.11 1.18 20.54
C VAL A 384 23.91 0.86 22.02
N GLU A 385 24.24 1.79 22.92
CA GLU A 385 24.02 1.62 24.36
C GLU A 385 22.53 1.48 24.69
N SER A 386 21.70 2.37 24.16
CA SER A 386 20.24 2.35 24.37
C SER A 386 19.60 1.07 23.86
N TRP A 387 19.90 0.65 22.62
CA TRP A 387 19.35 -0.56 22.03
C TRP A 387 19.85 -1.82 22.72
N THR A 388 21.10 -1.84 23.20
CA THR A 388 21.61 -2.93 24.04
C THR A 388 20.83 -3.04 25.34
N LYS A 389 20.60 -1.91 26.03
CA LYS A 389 19.79 -1.89 27.26
C LYS A 389 18.35 -2.35 27.01
N GLN A 390 17.74 -1.93 25.91
CA GLN A 390 16.39 -2.36 25.52
C GLN A 390 16.35 -3.86 25.23
N TYR A 391 17.31 -4.39 24.47
CA TYR A 391 17.42 -5.82 24.21
C TYR A 391 17.46 -6.64 25.51
N ARG A 392 18.31 -6.25 26.46
CA ARG A 392 18.41 -6.92 27.77
C ARG A 392 17.11 -6.88 28.56
N ALA A 393 16.32 -5.82 28.43
CA ALA A 393 15.05 -5.68 29.13
C ALA A 393 13.93 -6.57 28.55
N VAL A 394 14.02 -6.94 27.27
CA VAL A 394 12.99 -7.71 26.56
C VAL A 394 13.48 -9.10 26.12
N GLU A 395 14.66 -9.51 26.58
CA GLU A 395 15.29 -10.78 26.22
C GLU A 395 14.38 -11.96 26.59
N THR A 396 13.99 -12.75 25.60
CA THR A 396 13.17 -13.96 25.81
C THR A 396 14.01 -15.23 25.84
N HIS A 397 15.12 -15.23 25.09
CA HIS A 397 16.12 -16.27 25.00
C HIS A 397 17.43 -15.66 24.45
N VAL A 398 18.54 -16.38 24.63
CA VAL A 398 19.86 -15.93 24.15
C VAL A 398 19.96 -16.14 22.65
N ILE A 399 20.22 -15.06 21.90
CA ILE A 399 20.52 -15.10 20.47
C ILE A 399 22.04 -14.91 20.29
N PRO A 400 22.81 -15.95 19.89
CA PRO A 400 24.26 -15.87 19.81
C PRO A 400 24.80 -14.72 18.93
N ALA A 401 24.14 -14.43 17.80
CA ALA A 401 24.51 -13.29 16.96
C ALA A 401 24.36 -11.94 17.67
N MET A 402 23.30 -11.76 18.48
CA MET A 402 23.12 -10.54 19.27
C MET A 402 24.24 -10.36 20.28
N GLU A 403 24.66 -11.41 20.96
CA GLU A 403 25.79 -11.36 21.90
C GLU A 403 27.09 -10.92 21.21
N ARG A 404 27.35 -11.45 20.00
CA ARG A 404 28.51 -11.05 19.20
C ARG A 404 28.40 -9.58 18.75
N LEU A 405 27.23 -9.13 18.31
CA LEU A 405 26.98 -7.75 17.89
C LEU A 405 27.14 -6.75 19.03
N ILE A 406 26.62 -7.07 20.22
CA ILE A 406 26.74 -6.23 21.44
C ILE A 406 28.21 -6.01 21.80
N GLN A 407 29.07 -7.00 21.59
CA GLN A 407 30.52 -6.86 21.80
C GLN A 407 31.22 -6.15 20.64
N TRP A 408 30.79 -6.39 19.40
CA TRP A 408 31.46 -5.91 18.20
C TRP A 408 31.19 -4.44 17.89
N LEU A 409 29.92 -3.99 17.99
CA LEU A 409 29.51 -2.63 17.62
C LEU A 409 30.32 -1.54 18.35
N PRO A 410 30.56 -1.62 19.67
CA PRO A 410 31.33 -0.60 20.39
C PRO A 410 32.80 -0.46 19.94
N LEU A 411 33.34 -1.49 19.28
CA LEU A 411 34.74 -1.53 18.84
C LEU A 411 34.95 -1.03 17.40
N HIS A 412 33.87 -0.76 16.67
CA HIS A 412 33.91 -0.51 15.21
C HIS A 412 33.15 0.76 14.80
N PHE A 413 32.94 1.70 15.73
CA PHE A 413 32.30 2.96 15.41
C PHE A 413 32.99 3.70 14.26
N PRO A 414 32.24 4.40 13.40
CA PRO A 414 32.84 5.27 12.39
C PRO A 414 33.70 6.37 13.03
N ASP A 415 34.83 6.70 12.39
CA ASP A 415 35.77 7.72 12.89
C ASP A 415 35.16 9.13 12.97
N SER A 416 34.14 9.41 12.16
CA SER A 416 33.44 10.70 12.14
C SER A 416 31.95 10.48 11.91
N GLN A 417 31.14 11.34 12.52
CA GLN A 417 29.69 11.35 12.36
C GLN A 417 29.26 12.77 11.97
N LYS A 418 28.34 12.87 11.02
CA LYS A 418 27.62 14.11 10.75
C LYS A 418 26.40 14.18 11.66
N THR A 419 26.00 15.40 12.03
CA THR A 419 24.75 15.63 12.77
C THR A 419 23.77 16.28 11.81
N THR A 420 22.73 15.53 11.44
CA THR A 420 21.64 15.98 10.55
C THR A 420 20.31 15.56 11.15
N VAL A 421 19.19 16.06 10.62
CA VAL A 421 17.88 15.48 10.94
C VAL A 421 17.85 14.06 10.41
N VAL A 422 17.63 13.07 11.28
CA VAL A 422 17.36 11.69 10.87
C VAL A 422 15.89 11.40 11.10
N HIS A 423 15.23 10.76 10.14
CA HIS A 423 13.83 10.38 10.27
C HIS A 423 13.67 9.21 11.24
N GLY A 424 14.60 8.25 11.22
CA GLY A 424 14.66 7.11 12.13
C GLY A 424 13.89 5.87 11.67
N ASP A 425 12.97 6.02 10.72
CA ASP A 425 12.16 4.95 10.12
C ASP A 425 11.72 5.33 8.68
N PHE A 426 12.65 5.83 7.88
CA PHE A 426 12.38 6.26 6.51
C PHE A 426 12.19 5.06 5.57
N ARG A 427 10.98 4.86 5.04
CA ARG A 427 10.59 3.70 4.22
C ARG A 427 9.66 4.06 3.07
N MET A 428 9.58 3.20 2.07
CA MET A 428 8.71 3.38 0.89
C MET A 428 7.23 3.58 1.26
N ASP A 429 6.75 2.89 2.29
CA ASP A 429 5.37 2.96 2.79
C ASP A 429 5.10 4.20 3.65
N HIS A 430 6.11 5.02 3.93
CA HIS A 430 5.99 6.32 4.59
C HIS A 430 6.02 7.50 3.61
N LEU A 431 6.02 7.23 2.30
CA LEU A 431 6.06 8.26 1.26
C LEU A 431 4.72 8.33 0.53
N VAL A 432 4.17 9.53 0.47
CA VAL A 432 3.03 9.86 -0.40
C VAL A 432 3.60 10.31 -1.72
N PHE A 433 3.47 9.48 -2.75
CA PHE A 433 3.87 9.82 -4.12
C PHE A 433 2.76 10.52 -4.89
N HIS A 434 3.13 11.32 -5.87
CA HIS A 434 2.21 11.76 -6.90
C HIS A 434 1.62 10.53 -7.62
N PRO A 435 0.31 10.48 -7.92
CA PRO A 435 -0.33 9.30 -8.51
C PRO A 435 0.35 8.75 -9.77
N ASP A 436 0.80 9.65 -10.66
CA ASP A 436 1.36 9.27 -11.97
C ASP A 436 2.85 9.59 -12.19
N ARG A 437 3.52 10.22 -11.22
CA ARG A 437 4.88 10.78 -11.38
C ARG A 437 5.81 10.29 -10.26
N PRO A 438 7.12 10.10 -10.54
CA PRO A 438 8.11 9.77 -9.52
C PRO A 438 8.45 11.02 -8.68
N GLU A 439 7.48 11.47 -7.89
CA GLU A 439 7.60 12.68 -7.07
C GLU A 439 7.01 12.38 -5.70
N VAL A 440 7.76 12.69 -4.64
CA VAL A 440 7.31 12.54 -3.25
C VAL A 440 6.62 13.84 -2.83
N LEU A 441 5.31 13.78 -2.63
CA LEU A 441 4.48 14.89 -2.16
C LEU A 441 4.59 15.11 -0.66
N ALA A 442 4.72 14.04 0.12
CA ALA A 442 4.87 14.12 1.56
C ALA A 442 5.62 12.92 2.15
N VAL A 443 6.43 13.17 3.18
CA VAL A 443 7.08 12.18 4.03
C VAL A 443 6.31 12.09 5.36
N LEU A 444 5.89 10.89 5.72
CA LEU A 444 5.10 10.58 6.91
C LEU A 444 5.95 9.85 7.96
N GLY A 445 5.46 9.69 9.19
CA GLY A 445 6.10 8.78 10.17
C GLY A 445 7.24 9.38 11.00
N TRP A 446 7.15 10.67 11.35
CA TRP A 446 8.21 11.42 12.05
C TRP A 446 8.32 11.17 13.56
N LYS A 447 7.60 10.18 14.11
CA LYS A 447 7.63 9.88 15.55
C LYS A 447 9.05 9.60 16.08
N PHE A 448 9.92 8.98 15.29
CA PHE A 448 11.29 8.65 15.69
C PHE A 448 12.35 9.66 15.26
N ALA A 449 11.92 10.82 14.75
CA ALA A 449 12.84 11.82 14.25
C ALA A 449 13.76 12.33 15.36
N THR A 450 15.04 12.54 15.05
CA THR A 450 16.04 13.05 16.00
C THR A 450 17.22 13.67 15.23
N LEU A 451 18.26 14.13 15.93
CA LEU A 451 19.54 14.48 15.33
C LEU A 451 20.48 13.27 15.35
N GLY A 452 21.16 13.00 14.24
CA GLY A 452 22.07 11.87 14.13
C GLY A 452 22.81 11.76 12.80
N ASP A 453 23.56 10.66 12.65
CA ASP A 453 24.28 10.34 11.43
C ASP A 453 23.30 9.92 10.31
N PRO A 454 23.27 10.64 9.18
CA PRO A 454 22.35 10.35 8.07
C PRO A 454 22.56 8.96 7.45
N MET A 455 23.76 8.39 7.57
CA MET A 455 24.04 7.05 7.04
C MET A 455 23.25 5.96 7.78
N CYS A 456 22.88 6.18 9.05
CA CYS A 456 22.01 5.27 9.78
C CYS A 456 20.61 5.20 9.16
N ASP A 457 20.08 6.33 8.68
CA ASP A 457 18.76 6.37 8.06
C ASP A 457 18.79 5.75 6.65
N LEU A 458 19.85 6.00 5.89
CA LEU A 458 20.07 5.34 4.59
C LEU A 458 20.20 3.82 4.75
N ALA A 459 20.99 3.35 5.72
CA ALA A 459 21.16 1.92 5.97
C ALA A 459 19.85 1.26 6.43
N ASN A 460 19.08 1.95 7.27
CA ASN A 460 17.74 1.52 7.64
C ASN A 460 16.81 1.37 6.44
N ASN A 461 16.83 2.35 5.53
CA ASN A 461 16.06 2.30 4.30
C ASN A 461 16.49 1.15 3.37
N CYS A 462 17.79 0.87 3.29
CA CYS A 462 18.35 -0.21 2.50
C CYS A 462 18.04 -1.62 3.04
N MET A 463 17.54 -1.78 4.26
CA MET A 463 17.25 -3.11 4.82
C MET A 463 16.28 -3.92 3.95
N SER A 464 15.33 -3.27 3.27
CA SER A 464 14.36 -3.96 2.41
C SER A 464 15.01 -4.74 1.28
N PHE A 465 16.20 -4.38 0.82
CA PHE A 465 16.91 -5.13 -0.23
C PHE A 465 17.39 -6.51 0.22
N PHE A 466 17.57 -6.72 1.53
CA PHE A 466 18.13 -7.96 2.08
C PHE A 466 17.10 -8.82 2.82
N LEU A 467 15.93 -8.25 3.14
CA LEU A 467 14.84 -8.98 3.78
C LEU A 467 14.02 -9.81 2.76
N PRO A 468 13.43 -10.95 3.17
CA PRO A 468 12.52 -11.72 2.32
C PRO A 468 11.27 -10.95 1.89
N ALA A 469 10.72 -11.26 0.70
CA ALA A 469 9.53 -10.59 0.16
C ALA A 469 8.28 -10.70 1.06
N HIS A 470 8.16 -11.80 1.80
CA HIS A 470 7.04 -12.10 2.71
C HIS A 470 7.40 -11.92 4.18
N PHE A 471 8.47 -11.20 4.50
CA PHE A 471 8.89 -10.99 5.87
C PHE A 471 7.83 -10.17 6.65
N SER A 472 7.46 -10.68 7.83
CA SER A 472 6.27 -10.27 8.59
C SER A 472 6.30 -8.78 8.99
N ALA A 473 7.46 -8.28 9.42
CA ALA A 473 7.60 -6.89 9.87
C ALA A 473 7.79 -5.90 8.72
N ARG A 474 8.49 -6.28 7.64
CA ARG A 474 8.81 -5.41 6.49
C ARG A 474 8.99 -6.25 5.24
N ARG A 475 8.20 -5.98 4.19
CA ARG A 475 8.35 -6.65 2.89
C ARG A 475 9.69 -6.28 2.26
N GLY A 476 10.48 -7.26 1.86
CA GLY A 476 11.76 -7.04 1.21
C GLY A 476 11.83 -7.48 -0.26
N LEU A 477 13.06 -7.55 -0.77
CA LEU A 477 13.41 -7.87 -2.17
C LEU A 477 14.50 -8.94 -2.27
N SER A 478 14.85 -9.60 -1.16
CA SER A 478 15.86 -10.64 -1.17
C SER A 478 15.49 -11.75 -2.14
N LYS A 479 16.46 -12.15 -2.97
CA LYS A 479 16.30 -13.16 -4.04
C LYS A 479 15.37 -12.77 -5.19
N CYS A 480 14.88 -11.53 -5.26
CA CYS A 480 14.19 -11.02 -6.44
C CYS A 480 15.18 -10.67 -7.55
N ASP A 481 14.80 -10.87 -8.81
CA ASP A 481 15.56 -10.35 -9.96
C ASP A 481 15.29 -8.84 -10.10
N LEU A 482 16.16 -8.04 -9.47
CA LEU A 482 16.04 -6.59 -9.47
C LEU A 482 16.16 -5.99 -10.89
N GLY A 483 16.97 -6.60 -11.74
CA GLY A 483 17.16 -6.17 -13.14
C GLY A 483 15.89 -6.33 -13.95
N HIS A 484 15.25 -7.50 -13.89
CA HIS A 484 13.96 -7.74 -14.53
C HIS A 484 12.86 -6.83 -13.95
N LEU A 485 12.88 -6.58 -12.64
CA LEU A 485 11.94 -5.68 -11.99
C LEU A 485 12.20 -4.20 -12.29
N GLY A 486 13.35 -3.81 -12.85
CA GLY A 486 13.74 -2.41 -13.07
C GLY A 486 13.98 -1.63 -11.77
N ILE A 487 14.37 -2.32 -10.71
CA ILE A 487 14.67 -1.78 -9.38
C ILE A 487 16.20 -1.69 -9.23
N PRO A 488 16.76 -0.59 -8.68
CA PRO A 488 18.20 -0.50 -8.44
C PRO A 488 18.67 -1.53 -7.39
N THR A 489 19.94 -1.92 -7.44
CA THR A 489 20.55 -2.64 -6.31
C THR A 489 20.66 -1.74 -5.07
N ALA A 490 20.88 -2.33 -3.89
CA ALA A 490 21.12 -1.56 -2.67
C ALA A 490 22.30 -0.58 -2.81
N GLU A 491 23.35 -1.00 -3.52
CA GLU A 491 24.54 -0.19 -3.79
C GLU A 491 24.26 0.93 -4.81
N GLU A 492 23.54 0.64 -5.90
CA GLU A 492 23.13 1.68 -6.85
C GLU A 492 22.25 2.74 -6.16
N TYR A 493 21.32 2.30 -5.31
CA TYR A 493 20.44 3.19 -4.58
C TYR A 493 21.21 4.05 -3.55
N SER A 494 22.12 3.45 -2.78
CA SER A 494 22.95 4.22 -1.83
C SER A 494 23.85 5.23 -2.57
N GLN A 495 24.37 4.87 -3.75
CA GLN A 495 25.13 5.79 -4.61
C GLN A 495 24.27 6.93 -5.15
N MET A 496 23.01 6.69 -5.56
CA MET A 496 22.08 7.76 -5.95
C MET A 496 21.91 8.79 -4.83
N TYR A 497 21.66 8.31 -3.61
CA TYR A 497 21.55 9.16 -2.43
C TYR A 497 22.86 9.95 -2.18
N CYS A 498 24.01 9.27 -2.20
CA CYS A 498 25.32 9.91 -1.96
C CYS A 498 25.60 11.01 -3.00
N GLY A 499 25.25 10.77 -4.26
CA GLY A 499 25.34 11.75 -5.34
C GLY A 499 24.46 12.98 -5.13
N HIS A 500 23.27 12.83 -4.56
CA HIS A 500 22.40 13.97 -4.24
C HIS A 500 22.92 14.82 -3.08
N VAL A 501 23.54 14.19 -2.07
CA VAL A 501 24.14 14.91 -0.92
C VAL A 501 25.52 15.47 -1.26
N GLY A 502 26.18 14.98 -2.31
CA GLY A 502 27.54 15.37 -2.69
C GLY A 502 28.62 14.77 -1.77
N VAL A 503 28.41 13.53 -1.30
CA VAL A 503 29.36 12.80 -0.45
C VAL A 503 29.81 11.51 -1.12
N GLU A 504 30.99 11.02 -0.76
CA GLU A 504 31.41 9.68 -1.15
C GLU A 504 30.66 8.61 -0.36
N HIS A 505 30.48 7.45 -0.99
CA HIS A 505 29.89 6.29 -0.33
C HIS A 505 30.80 5.81 0.83
N PRO A 506 30.28 5.58 2.04
CA PRO A 506 31.10 5.21 3.19
C PRO A 506 31.88 3.92 2.96
N LYS A 507 33.19 3.92 3.28
CA LYS A 507 34.02 2.70 3.19
C LYS A 507 33.56 1.61 4.17
N ASN A 508 33.07 2.01 5.33
CA ASN A 508 32.55 1.15 6.39
C ASN A 508 31.03 0.91 6.26
N TRP A 509 30.49 0.89 5.03
CA TRP A 509 29.05 0.74 4.79
C TRP A 509 28.42 -0.48 5.48
N ASN A 510 29.17 -1.59 5.58
CA ASN A 510 28.69 -2.79 6.26
C ASN A 510 28.48 -2.60 7.76
N PHE A 511 29.22 -1.69 8.42
CA PHE A 511 28.94 -1.31 9.82
C PHE A 511 27.53 -0.74 9.96
N TYR A 512 27.14 0.19 9.08
CA TYR A 512 25.84 0.84 9.12
C TYR A 512 24.70 -0.16 8.87
N LEU A 513 24.89 -1.11 7.95
CA LEU A 513 23.93 -2.21 7.72
C LEU A 513 23.84 -3.15 8.92
N ALA A 514 24.98 -3.56 9.51
CA ALA A 514 24.99 -4.38 10.72
C ALA A 514 24.25 -3.70 11.87
N PHE A 515 24.49 -2.40 12.06
CA PHE A 515 23.80 -1.60 13.07
C PHE A 515 22.29 -1.45 12.80
N ALA A 516 21.88 -1.24 11.55
CA ALA A 516 20.47 -1.18 11.16
C ALA A 516 19.73 -2.48 11.47
N PHE A 517 20.31 -3.63 11.09
CA PHE A 517 19.73 -4.94 11.37
C PHE A 517 19.77 -5.29 12.86
N PHE A 518 20.82 -4.90 13.59
CA PHE A 518 20.85 -5.03 15.05
C PHE A 518 19.64 -4.35 15.71
N ARG A 519 19.34 -3.10 15.33
CA ARG A 519 18.14 -2.38 15.82
C ARG A 519 16.85 -3.12 15.48
N LEU A 520 16.73 -3.63 14.26
CA LEU A 520 15.56 -4.40 13.85
C LEU A 520 15.39 -5.69 14.66
N ALA A 521 16.47 -6.42 14.94
CA ALA A 521 16.43 -7.62 15.79
C ALA A 521 15.94 -7.30 17.21
N VAL A 522 16.39 -6.18 17.81
CA VAL A 522 15.90 -5.75 19.13
C VAL A 522 14.40 -5.45 19.11
N MET A 523 13.92 -4.73 18.09
CA MET A 523 12.49 -4.43 17.94
C MET A 523 11.64 -5.70 17.81
N LEU A 524 12.08 -6.66 16.99
CA LEU A 524 11.39 -7.94 16.81
C LEU A 524 11.36 -8.78 18.09
N GLN A 525 12.46 -8.82 18.84
CA GLN A 525 12.51 -9.48 20.15
C GLN A 525 11.53 -8.81 21.14
N GLY A 526 11.45 -7.48 21.14
CA GLY A 526 10.50 -6.72 21.95
C GLY A 526 9.03 -7.01 21.60
N HIS A 527 8.70 -7.10 20.31
CA HIS A 527 7.36 -7.49 19.87
C HIS A 527 7.01 -8.91 20.33
N HIS A 528 7.94 -9.86 20.18
CA HIS A 528 7.75 -11.23 20.66
C HIS A 528 7.56 -11.29 22.17
N HIS A 529 8.38 -10.59 22.95
CA HIS A 529 8.24 -10.46 24.40
C HIS A 529 6.86 -9.89 24.79
N GLY A 530 6.41 -8.83 24.11
CA GLY A 530 5.10 -8.24 24.32
C GLY A 530 3.95 -9.22 24.02
N SER A 531 4.06 -9.99 22.95
CA SER A 531 3.08 -11.02 22.59
C SER A 531 2.99 -12.11 23.66
N LEU A 532 4.09 -12.54 24.27
CA LEU A 532 4.09 -13.49 25.38
C LEU A 532 3.38 -12.93 26.62
N ALA A 533 3.45 -11.61 26.82
CA ALA A 533 2.77 -10.89 27.89
C ALA A 533 1.29 -10.55 27.57
N GLY A 534 0.73 -11.05 26.45
CA GLY A 534 -0.64 -10.78 26.04
C GLY A 534 -0.89 -9.37 25.52
N ARG A 535 0.17 -8.62 25.19
CA ARG A 535 0.04 -7.29 24.55
C ARG A 535 -0.13 -7.47 23.04
N PRO A 536 -1.12 -6.83 22.41
CA PRO A 536 -1.27 -6.88 20.96
C PRO A 536 -0.06 -6.20 20.30
N ALA A 537 0.66 -6.93 19.45
CA ALA A 537 1.73 -6.41 18.61
C ALA A 537 1.30 -6.51 17.13
N PRO A 538 1.69 -5.56 16.26
CA PRO A 538 1.41 -5.65 14.84
C PRO A 538 2.22 -6.78 14.19
N GLY A 539 1.51 -7.82 13.77
CA GLY A 539 2.07 -8.99 13.08
C GLY A 539 2.51 -10.11 14.03
N ASP A 540 2.41 -11.35 13.56
CA ASP A 540 2.96 -12.53 14.24
C ASP A 540 4.50 -12.51 14.15
N SER A 541 5.16 -11.69 14.96
CA SER A 541 6.62 -11.72 15.06
C SER A 541 7.03 -13.02 15.74
N SER A 542 7.66 -13.91 14.99
CA SER A 542 8.20 -15.15 15.56
C SER A 542 9.58 -14.88 16.17
N PRO A 543 10.00 -15.63 17.21
CA PRO A 543 11.36 -15.52 17.74
C PRO A 543 12.41 -15.79 16.64
N LYS A 544 12.06 -16.61 15.64
CA LYS A 544 12.89 -16.88 14.46
C LYS A 544 13.17 -15.66 13.60
N ASP A 545 12.26 -14.67 13.58
CA ASP A 545 12.46 -13.43 12.81
C ASP A 545 13.58 -12.59 13.44
N ALA A 546 13.63 -12.51 14.77
CA ALA A 546 14.70 -11.82 15.49
C ALA A 546 16.05 -12.54 15.31
N GLU A 547 16.08 -13.87 15.40
CA GLU A 547 17.29 -14.68 15.14
C GLU A 547 17.81 -14.49 13.71
N PHE A 548 16.92 -14.58 12.70
CA PHE A 548 17.27 -14.40 11.29
C PHE A 548 17.89 -13.03 11.04
N VAL A 549 17.27 -11.97 11.57
CA VAL A 549 17.78 -10.60 11.40
C VAL A 549 19.10 -10.39 12.15
N ALA A 550 19.26 -10.98 13.33
CA ALA A 550 20.51 -10.91 14.08
C ALA A 550 21.67 -11.61 13.35
N GLU A 551 21.44 -12.78 12.76
CA GLU A 551 22.46 -13.46 11.94
C GLU A 551 22.81 -12.64 10.69
N LEU A 552 21.80 -12.04 10.02
CA LEU A 552 22.05 -11.14 8.90
C LEU A 552 22.88 -9.91 9.30
N ALA A 553 22.61 -9.32 10.48
CA ALA A 553 23.42 -8.24 11.03
C ALA A 553 24.88 -8.70 11.27
N TRP A 554 25.05 -9.90 11.81
CA TRP A 554 26.37 -10.47 12.06
C TRP A 554 27.15 -10.77 10.77
N ASP A 555 26.48 -11.22 9.71
CA ASP A 555 27.11 -11.41 8.40
C ASP A 555 27.71 -10.10 7.85
N PHE A 556 27.02 -8.97 8.04
CA PHE A 556 27.57 -7.66 7.67
C PHE A 556 28.74 -7.24 8.57
N ALA A 557 28.68 -7.52 9.88
CA ALA A 557 29.80 -7.28 10.79
C ALA A 557 31.05 -8.10 10.40
N ILE A 558 30.88 -9.36 9.99
CA ILE A 558 31.96 -10.21 9.46
C ILE A 558 32.58 -9.60 8.20
N LYS A 559 31.75 -9.20 7.22
CA LYS A 559 32.22 -8.56 5.98
C LYS A 559 33.03 -7.30 6.26
N GLU A 560 32.61 -6.51 7.24
CA GLU A 560 33.36 -5.33 7.68
C GLU A 560 34.70 -5.72 8.31
N GLY A 561 34.73 -6.77 9.13
CA GLY A 561 35.97 -7.31 9.70
C GLY A 561 36.99 -7.73 8.63
N PHE A 562 36.54 -8.41 7.56
CA PHE A 562 37.40 -8.77 6.43
C PHE A 562 37.96 -7.54 5.70
N ARG A 563 37.12 -6.52 5.45
CA ARG A 563 37.57 -5.25 4.86
C ARG A 563 38.65 -4.59 5.71
N VAL A 564 38.48 -4.54 7.03
CA VAL A 564 39.50 -3.96 7.94
C VAL A 564 40.79 -4.77 7.88
N PHE A 565 40.69 -6.10 7.89
CA PHE A 565 41.85 -7.01 7.80
C PHE A 565 42.64 -6.83 6.50
N GLU A 566 41.97 -6.78 5.35
CA GLU A 566 42.62 -6.59 4.03
C GLU A 566 43.33 -5.24 3.90
N ASN A 567 42.90 -4.23 4.64
CA ASN A 567 43.50 -2.90 4.63
C ASN A 567 44.64 -2.71 5.65
N LEU A 568 45.00 -3.75 6.44
CA LEU A 568 46.13 -3.67 7.36
C LEU A 568 47.47 -3.77 6.62
N PRO A 569 48.45 -2.89 6.91
CA PRO A 569 49.77 -3.02 6.32
C PRO A 569 50.44 -4.34 6.77
N PRO A 570 51.21 -5.02 5.89
CA PRO A 570 51.78 -6.34 6.15
C PRO A 570 52.67 -6.42 7.41
N THR A 571 53.19 -5.29 7.89
CA THR A 571 53.98 -5.18 9.12
C THR A 571 53.18 -5.37 10.42
N LYS A 572 51.85 -5.20 10.42
CA LYS A 572 51.01 -5.46 11.62
C LYS A 572 50.56 -6.92 11.76
N LEU A 573 50.65 -7.73 10.70
CA LEU A 573 50.28 -9.15 10.72
C LEU A 573 51.28 -10.03 11.48
N LEU A 574 52.53 -9.58 11.64
CA LEU A 574 53.61 -10.35 12.27
C LEU A 574 53.84 -10.01 13.76
N ALA A 575 53.18 -9.00 14.32
CA ALA A 575 53.47 -8.52 15.68
C ALA A 575 52.69 -9.25 16.81
N ARG A 576 51.88 -10.27 16.50
CA ARG A 576 51.11 -11.01 17.53
C ARG A 576 51.56 -12.47 17.78
N HIS A 577 52.67 -12.92 17.23
CA HIS A 577 53.23 -14.23 17.57
C HIS A 577 54.75 -14.20 17.70
N SER A 578 55.24 -13.67 18.82
CA SER A 578 56.50 -14.12 19.42
C SER A 578 56.66 -13.53 20.83
N SER A 579 55.98 -14.11 21.80
CA SER A 579 56.44 -14.11 23.20
C SER A 579 56.54 -15.55 23.68
N THR A 580 57.45 -16.30 23.07
CA THR A 580 58.16 -17.39 23.75
C THR A 580 59.35 -16.76 24.46
N TRP A 581 59.35 -16.76 25.79
CA TRP A 581 60.59 -16.90 26.57
C TRP A 581 60.30 -17.78 27.78
N ALA A 582 60.97 -18.92 27.77
CA ALA A 582 61.14 -19.84 28.88
C ALA A 582 61.97 -19.19 29.99
N GLY A 583 61.71 -19.62 31.23
CA GLY A 583 62.40 -19.24 32.46
C GLY A 583 61.65 -19.79 33.66
#